data_AF-A0A2S2PNG5-F1
#
_entry.id   AF-A0A2S2PNG5-F1
#
_cell.length_a   1.000
_cell.length_b   1.000
_cell.length_c   1.000
_cell.angle_alpha   90.00
_cell.angle_beta   90.00
_cell.angle_gamma   90.00
#
_symmetry.space_group_name_H-M   'P 1'
#
loop_
_entity.id
_entity.type
_entity.pdbx_description
1 polymer ?
#
loop_
_entity_poly.entity_id
_entity_poly.type
_entity_poly.pdbx_seq_one_letter_code
_entity_poly.pdbx_strand_id
1 'polypeptide(L)'
;MGGGTGSGLGGRVLDNVRVSYPNKVAHTYSVAPWTTVSDEATESYNVLLSAARLVGDVHATYLLDNRALFDTCCSSGSSGKYATTAPAYADLNHLVSQIMSGTTTGLRFSGRLNADMRKSTANIVPYPRLHFFLPEFAPLTFRGQTDACVYTIPELATQMFGAVRLQRRCFDADTIEAVVMAAVMTFRGRSLETDSRSGVPLQPATGWMSDPERCWLPDNLKTASYGVPSHGLENSGTVVANTTAVRDVFERYCQRFESMLAKRKLLHKYTEEGVDLNEFLDAFEQIESLLAEYLTIEQINCNGDDDDNNH
;
A
#
# COMPACT_ATOMS: atom_id res chain seq x y z
N MET A 1 0.31 -11.33 -7.16
CA MET A 1 -0.30 -12.34 -6.28
C MET A 1 -1.33 -13.22 -6.99
N GLY A 2 -1.99 -12.78 -8.08
CA GLY A 2 -3.09 -13.55 -8.70
C GLY A 2 -2.73 -14.76 -9.56
N GLY A 3 -1.58 -14.74 -10.25
CA GLY A 3 -1.16 -15.84 -11.14
C GLY A 3 -0.15 -16.80 -10.51
N GLY A 4 -0.11 -18.05 -10.98
CA GLY A 4 0.64 -19.15 -10.34
C GLY A 4 2.16 -18.99 -10.28
N THR A 5 2.81 -18.47 -11.34
CA THR A 5 4.27 -18.29 -11.32
C THR A 5 4.70 -17.22 -10.31
N GLY A 6 4.02 -16.07 -10.31
CA GLY A 6 4.37 -14.96 -9.42
C GLY A 6 4.08 -15.26 -7.95
N SER A 7 2.96 -15.91 -7.64
CA SER A 7 2.61 -16.30 -6.27
C SER A 7 3.38 -17.53 -5.79
N GLY A 8 3.32 -18.64 -6.54
CA GLY A 8 3.86 -19.93 -6.13
C GLY A 8 5.39 -19.98 -6.17
N LEU A 9 5.98 -19.79 -7.35
CA LEU A 9 7.45 -19.77 -7.49
C LEU A 9 8.06 -18.59 -6.73
N GLY A 10 7.42 -17.42 -6.76
CA GLY A 10 7.84 -16.25 -6.00
C GLY A 10 7.89 -16.51 -4.49
N GLY A 11 6.87 -17.16 -3.93
CA GLY A 11 6.86 -17.61 -2.53
C GLY A 11 8.01 -18.58 -2.24
N ARG A 12 8.21 -19.59 -3.09
CA ARG A 12 9.30 -20.56 -2.91
C ARG A 12 10.69 -19.92 -2.96
N VAL A 13 10.89 -18.93 -3.83
CA VAL A 13 12.15 -18.17 -3.90
C VAL A 13 12.35 -17.38 -2.61
N LEU A 14 11.30 -16.76 -2.08
CA LEU A 14 11.35 -16.01 -0.84
C LEU A 14 11.76 -16.91 0.34
N ASP A 15 11.18 -18.11 0.47
CA ASP A 15 11.55 -19.08 1.51
C ASP A 15 13.04 -19.40 1.46
N ASN A 16 13.54 -19.72 0.26
CA ASN A 16 14.94 -20.08 0.06
C ASN A 16 15.90 -18.91 0.35
N VAL A 17 15.52 -17.69 -0.04
CA VAL A 17 16.27 -16.47 0.28
C VAL A 17 16.29 -16.22 1.77
N ARG A 18 15.18 -16.46 2.48
CA ARG A 18 15.10 -16.31 3.94
C ARG A 18 15.97 -17.29 4.69
N VAL A 19 15.95 -18.56 4.28
CA VAL A 19 16.83 -19.59 4.86
C VAL A 19 18.30 -19.26 4.60
N SER A 20 18.64 -18.81 3.39
CA SER A 20 20.03 -18.52 3.01
C SER A 20 20.55 -17.20 3.59
N TYR A 21 19.68 -16.21 3.80
CA TYR A 21 20.03 -14.85 4.20
C TYR A 21 19.13 -14.32 5.33
N PRO A 22 19.11 -14.95 6.51
CA PRO A 22 18.16 -14.64 7.58
C PRO A 22 18.26 -13.20 8.10
N ASN A 23 19.45 -12.61 8.06
CA ASN A 23 19.71 -11.27 8.58
C ASN A 23 19.40 -10.14 7.58
N LYS A 24 18.99 -10.46 6.35
CA LYS A 24 18.70 -9.46 5.32
C LYS A 24 17.24 -9.04 5.35
N VAL A 25 17.01 -7.74 5.13
CA VAL A 25 15.65 -7.21 5.04
C VAL A 25 15.07 -7.57 3.67
N ALA A 26 13.83 -8.03 3.66
CA ALA A 26 13.10 -8.48 2.48
C ALA A 26 11.89 -7.57 2.29
N HIS A 27 11.81 -6.93 1.11
CA HIS A 27 10.70 -6.08 0.70
C HIS A 27 10.12 -6.63 -0.59
N THR A 28 8.80 -6.62 -0.73
CA THR A 28 8.11 -7.10 -1.94
C THR A 28 7.16 -6.03 -2.46
N TYR A 29 7.11 -5.86 -3.79
CA TYR A 29 6.04 -5.12 -4.45
C TYR A 29 5.03 -6.15 -4.98
N SER A 30 3.90 -6.26 -4.29
CA SER A 30 2.93 -7.32 -4.49
C SER A 30 1.67 -6.75 -5.11
N VAL A 31 1.41 -7.12 -6.38
CA VAL A 31 0.20 -6.67 -7.09
C VAL A 31 -0.99 -7.56 -6.71
N ALA A 32 -2.02 -6.95 -6.15
CA ALA A 32 -3.32 -7.54 -5.86
C ALA A 32 -4.19 -7.50 -7.13
N PRO A 33 -4.66 -8.66 -7.63
CA PRO A 33 -5.47 -8.71 -8.84
C PRO A 33 -6.88 -8.15 -8.63
N TRP A 34 -7.44 -7.50 -9.64
CA TRP A 34 -8.83 -7.05 -9.55
C TRP A 34 -9.78 -8.12 -10.08
N THR A 35 -10.46 -8.81 -9.17
CA THR A 35 -11.28 -10.01 -9.42
C THR A 35 -12.49 -9.82 -10.34
N THR A 36 -12.84 -8.57 -10.65
CA THR A 36 -13.96 -8.21 -11.55
C THR A 36 -13.52 -8.12 -13.00
N VAL A 37 -12.25 -7.77 -13.24
CA VAL A 37 -11.69 -7.58 -14.59
C VAL A 37 -10.74 -8.72 -14.98
N SER A 38 -10.20 -9.45 -14.02
CA SER A 38 -9.35 -10.60 -14.32
C SER A 38 -10.16 -11.83 -14.74
N ASP A 39 -9.73 -12.46 -15.83
CA ASP A 39 -10.30 -13.69 -16.36
C ASP A 39 -9.86 -14.96 -15.59
N GLU A 40 -8.88 -14.84 -14.70
CA GLU A 40 -8.33 -16.00 -13.99
C GLU A 40 -9.23 -16.40 -12.82
N ALA A 41 -9.88 -17.55 -12.96
CA ALA A 41 -10.81 -18.04 -11.95
C ALA A 41 -10.12 -18.52 -10.66
N THR A 42 -8.81 -18.78 -10.69
CA THR A 42 -8.05 -19.31 -9.54
C THR A 42 -7.38 -18.24 -8.66
N GLU A 43 -7.57 -16.95 -8.95
CA GLU A 43 -6.83 -15.87 -8.29
C GLU A 43 -7.00 -15.82 -6.77
N SER A 44 -8.21 -16.05 -6.24
CA SER A 44 -8.44 -15.98 -4.79
C SER A 44 -7.63 -17.03 -4.03
N TYR A 45 -7.48 -18.23 -4.59
CA TYR A 45 -6.61 -19.27 -4.02
C TYR A 45 -5.15 -18.83 -4.03
N ASN A 46 -4.67 -18.33 -5.17
CA ASN A 46 -3.30 -17.87 -5.34
C ASN A 46 -2.97 -16.69 -4.41
N VAL A 47 -3.88 -15.73 -4.29
CA VAL A 47 -3.70 -14.57 -3.42
C VAL A 47 -3.67 -14.99 -1.97
N LEU A 48 -4.57 -15.87 -1.54
CA LEU A 48 -4.61 -16.33 -0.15
C LEU A 48 -3.33 -17.05 0.25
N LEU A 49 -2.92 -18.06 -0.53
CA LEU A 49 -1.68 -18.80 -0.33
C LEU A 49 -0.42 -17.90 -0.41
N SER A 50 -0.44 -16.88 -1.29
CA SER A 50 0.65 -15.93 -1.41
C SER A 50 0.70 -14.97 -0.22
N ALA A 51 -0.46 -14.46 0.22
CA ALA A 51 -0.56 -13.50 1.31
C ALA A 51 -0.13 -14.15 2.64
N ALA A 52 -0.57 -15.38 2.90
CA ALA A 52 -0.17 -16.16 4.07
C ALA A 52 1.37 -16.26 4.21
N ARG A 53 2.06 -16.59 3.10
CA ARG A 53 3.53 -16.58 3.03
C ARG A 53 4.11 -15.19 3.30
N LEU A 54 3.57 -14.15 2.67
CA LEU A 54 4.04 -12.77 2.86
C LEU A 54 3.91 -12.27 4.31
N VAL A 55 2.91 -12.75 5.06
CA VAL A 55 2.72 -12.44 6.49
C VAL A 55 3.89 -12.97 7.33
N GLY A 56 4.39 -14.17 7.05
CA GLY A 56 5.48 -14.78 7.82
C GLY A 56 6.88 -14.37 7.34
N ASP A 57 7.05 -14.21 6.03
CA ASP A 57 8.38 -14.25 5.40
C ASP A 57 8.88 -12.91 4.87
N VAL A 58 8.16 -11.79 5.05
CA VAL A 58 8.58 -10.46 4.53
C VAL A 58 8.58 -9.43 5.65
N HIS A 59 9.46 -8.42 5.56
CA HIS A 59 9.48 -7.32 6.54
C HIS A 59 8.60 -6.14 6.12
N ALA A 60 8.38 -5.98 4.81
CA ALA A 60 7.59 -4.91 4.21
C ALA A 60 6.98 -5.35 2.88
N THR A 61 5.67 -5.27 2.75
CA THR A 61 4.94 -5.58 1.51
C THR A 61 4.27 -4.32 0.99
N TYR A 62 4.77 -3.78 -0.12
CA TYR A 62 4.09 -2.72 -0.85
C TYR A 62 2.95 -3.35 -1.67
N LEU A 63 1.73 -3.22 -1.17
CA LEU A 63 0.54 -3.81 -1.78
C LEU A 63 -0.02 -2.84 -2.83
N LEU A 64 0.01 -3.28 -4.08
CA LEU A 64 -0.46 -2.52 -5.23
C LEU A 64 -1.79 -3.14 -5.70
N ASP A 65 -2.91 -2.58 -5.28
CA ASP A 65 -4.24 -3.07 -5.68
C ASP A 65 -4.61 -2.56 -7.08
N ASN A 66 -4.75 -3.46 -8.06
CA ASN A 66 -5.16 -3.10 -9.41
C ASN A 66 -6.51 -2.38 -9.46
N ARG A 67 -7.42 -2.66 -8.50
CA ARG A 67 -8.69 -1.94 -8.40
C ARG A 67 -8.44 -0.47 -8.03
N ALA A 68 -7.69 -0.23 -6.96
CA ALA A 68 -7.36 1.11 -6.50
C ALA A 68 -6.56 1.91 -7.53
N LEU A 69 -5.60 1.28 -8.21
CA LEU A 69 -4.83 1.91 -9.30
C LEU A 69 -5.76 2.30 -10.46
N PHE A 70 -6.69 1.43 -10.85
CA PHE A 70 -7.67 1.70 -11.90
C PHE A 70 -8.59 2.86 -11.51
N ASP A 71 -9.12 2.83 -10.28
CA ASP A 71 -9.99 3.89 -9.74
C ASP A 71 -9.25 5.23 -9.70
N THR A 72 -8.00 5.25 -9.24
CA THR A 72 -7.15 6.45 -9.18
C THR A 72 -6.93 7.05 -10.57
N CYS A 73 -6.66 6.21 -11.57
CA CYS A 73 -6.58 6.63 -12.97
C CYS A 73 -7.92 7.19 -13.49
N CYS A 74 -9.06 6.61 -13.10
CA CYS A 74 -10.38 7.06 -13.54
C CYS A 74 -10.85 8.35 -12.85
N SER A 75 -10.73 8.45 -11.53
CA SER A 75 -11.16 9.59 -10.71
C SER A 75 -10.36 10.84 -11.00
N SER A 76 -9.06 10.71 -11.29
CA SER A 76 -8.24 11.85 -11.75
C SER A 76 -8.70 12.38 -13.11
N GLY A 77 -9.34 11.53 -13.95
CA GLY A 77 -9.93 11.95 -15.21
C GLY A 77 -11.17 12.83 -15.07
N SER A 78 -11.87 12.76 -13.93
CA SER A 78 -13.06 13.59 -13.63
C SER A 78 -12.73 15.05 -13.33
N SER A 79 -11.45 15.39 -13.08
CA SER A 79 -10.96 16.78 -12.98
C SER A 79 -10.85 17.48 -14.35
N GLY A 80 -11.36 16.86 -15.42
CA GLY A 80 -11.50 17.44 -16.76
C GLY A 80 -10.22 17.48 -17.59
N LYS A 81 -9.05 17.12 -17.03
CA LYS A 81 -7.79 17.12 -17.77
C LYS A 81 -7.54 15.83 -18.56
N TYR A 82 -8.00 14.66 -18.09
CA TYR A 82 -7.52 13.36 -18.61
C TYR A 82 -8.63 12.30 -18.67
N ALA A 83 -9.60 12.46 -19.57
CA ALA A 83 -10.65 11.48 -19.79
C ALA A 83 -10.14 10.30 -20.63
N THR A 84 -9.66 9.23 -19.98
CA THR A 84 -9.51 7.92 -20.63
C THR A 84 -10.62 7.03 -20.10
N THR A 85 -11.51 6.56 -20.97
CA THR A 85 -12.72 5.79 -20.60
C THR A 85 -12.42 4.41 -20.00
N ALA A 86 -11.20 3.89 -20.17
CA ALA A 86 -10.67 2.74 -19.44
C ALA A 86 -9.12 2.75 -19.49
N PRO A 87 -8.41 2.90 -18.36
CA PRO A 87 -6.94 2.82 -18.35
C PRO A 87 -6.46 1.42 -18.73
N ALA A 88 -5.41 1.36 -19.56
CA ALA A 88 -4.77 0.10 -19.95
C ALA A 88 -3.73 -0.33 -18.91
N TYR A 89 -3.28 -1.60 -18.96
CA TYR A 89 -2.17 -2.06 -18.10
C TYR A 89 -0.90 -1.22 -18.27
N ALA A 90 -0.67 -0.63 -19.44
CA ALA A 90 0.45 0.29 -19.66
C ALA A 90 0.38 1.54 -18.76
N ASP A 91 -0.84 2.04 -18.48
CA ASP A 91 -1.06 3.21 -17.62
C ASP A 91 -0.88 2.84 -16.15
N LEU A 92 -1.42 1.70 -15.73
CA LEU A 92 -1.22 1.16 -14.38
C LEU A 92 0.27 0.92 -14.11
N ASN A 93 0.98 0.31 -15.06
CA ASN A 93 2.42 0.05 -14.95
C ASN A 93 3.24 1.35 -14.90
N HIS A 94 2.79 2.42 -15.57
CA HIS A 94 3.42 3.72 -15.47
C HIS A 94 3.33 4.27 -14.04
N LEU A 95 2.14 4.25 -13.43
CA LEU A 95 1.94 4.65 -12.04
C LEU A 95 2.76 3.79 -11.06
N VAL A 96 2.74 2.46 -11.23
CA VAL A 96 3.55 1.54 -10.41
C VAL A 96 5.04 1.86 -10.55
N SER A 97 5.53 2.17 -11.75
CA SER A 97 6.94 2.54 -11.95
C SER A 97 7.32 3.84 -11.22
N GLN A 98 6.41 4.82 -11.16
CA GLN A 98 6.61 6.06 -10.42
C GLN A 98 6.64 5.82 -8.92
N ILE A 99 5.72 4.99 -8.40
CA ILE A 99 5.70 4.55 -7.01
C ILE A 99 7.00 3.83 -6.63
N MET A 100 7.44 2.87 -7.44
CA MET A 100 8.71 2.14 -7.20
C MET A 100 9.93 3.07 -7.24
N SER A 101 9.94 4.03 -8.17
CA SER A 101 10.96 5.07 -8.23
C SER A 101 10.95 5.94 -6.96
N GLY A 102 9.77 6.37 -6.52
CA GLY A 102 9.57 7.20 -5.33
C GLY A 102 10.01 6.52 -4.04
N THR A 103 9.53 5.31 -3.79
CA THR A 103 9.85 4.50 -2.61
C THR A 103 11.34 4.17 -2.46
N THR A 104 12.06 4.02 -3.57
CA THR A 104 13.51 3.72 -3.57
C THR A 104 14.39 4.96 -3.65
N THR A 105 13.83 6.17 -3.60
CA THR A 105 14.58 7.42 -3.78
C THR A 105 15.69 7.57 -2.73
N GLY A 106 15.40 7.30 -1.46
CA GLY A 106 16.40 7.39 -0.38
C GLY A 106 17.52 6.36 -0.42
N LEU A 107 17.36 5.30 -1.22
CA LEU A 107 18.41 4.32 -1.48
C LEU A 107 19.31 4.75 -2.64
N ARG A 108 18.79 5.57 -3.57
CA ARG A 108 19.47 5.94 -4.81
C ARG A 108 20.10 7.34 -4.75
N PHE A 109 19.55 8.23 -3.94
CA PHE A 109 20.01 9.61 -3.81
C PHE A 109 20.23 9.97 -2.34
N SER A 110 21.27 10.75 -2.08
CA SER A 110 21.52 11.34 -0.76
C SER A 110 20.48 12.41 -0.45
N GLY A 111 19.88 12.34 0.75
CA GLY A 111 18.93 13.34 1.24
C GLY A 111 19.13 13.58 2.74
N ARG A 112 18.35 14.50 3.33
CA ARG A 112 18.43 14.80 4.77
C ARG A 112 18.08 13.59 5.64
N LEU A 113 17.13 12.76 5.16
CA LEU A 113 16.77 11.50 5.78
C LEU A 113 17.39 10.37 4.95
N ASN A 114 18.60 9.92 5.32
CA ASN A 114 19.21 8.75 4.70
C ASN A 114 18.41 7.50 5.12
N ALA A 115 17.50 7.10 4.23
CA ALA A 115 16.57 6.01 4.44
C ALA A 115 17.19 4.70 3.92
N ASP A 116 17.81 3.93 4.81
CA ASP A 116 18.07 2.51 4.58
C ASP A 116 16.74 1.75 4.64
N MET A 117 16.60 0.66 3.86
CA MET A 117 15.41 -0.20 3.85
C MET A 117 15.01 -0.64 5.26
N ARG A 118 15.99 -0.96 6.11
CA ARG A 118 15.74 -1.33 7.51
C ARG A 118 15.13 -0.17 8.31
N LYS A 119 15.63 1.05 8.14
CA LYS A 119 15.12 2.24 8.84
C LYS A 119 13.74 2.63 8.35
N SER A 120 13.50 2.54 7.04
CA SER A 120 12.19 2.79 6.45
C SER A 120 11.14 1.86 7.04
N THR A 121 11.44 0.56 7.15
CA THR A 121 10.53 -0.42 7.73
C THR A 121 10.33 -0.20 9.23
N ALA A 122 11.39 0.07 9.99
CA ALA A 122 11.29 0.34 11.42
C ALA A 122 10.41 1.57 11.75
N ASN A 123 10.34 2.56 10.85
CA ASN A 123 9.51 3.74 11.04
C ASN A 123 8.03 3.53 10.68
N ILE A 124 7.71 2.52 9.85
CA ILE A 124 6.37 2.32 9.28
C ILE A 124 5.66 1.09 9.88
N VAL A 125 6.41 0.12 10.42
CA VAL A 125 5.87 -1.13 10.97
C VAL A 125 5.85 -1.08 12.50
N PRO A 126 4.74 -0.65 13.12
CA PRO A 126 4.58 -0.71 14.57
C PRO A 126 4.45 -2.15 15.08
N TYR A 127 3.81 -3.03 14.30
CA TYR A 127 3.57 -4.43 14.64
C TYR A 127 4.12 -5.35 13.55
N PRO A 128 4.91 -6.40 13.87
CA PRO A 128 5.62 -7.20 12.87
C PRO A 128 4.76 -7.84 11.77
N ARG A 129 3.49 -8.18 12.05
CA ARG A 129 2.55 -8.76 11.07
C ARG A 129 1.81 -7.71 10.23
N LEU A 130 1.76 -6.47 10.70
CA LEU A 130 1.04 -5.36 10.06
C LEU A 130 1.99 -4.57 9.16
N HIS A 131 2.62 -5.26 8.21
CA HIS A 131 3.65 -4.71 7.31
C HIS A 131 3.18 -4.60 5.85
N PHE A 132 1.87 -4.56 5.62
CA PHE A 132 1.30 -4.27 4.32
C PHE A 132 1.07 -2.77 4.16
N PHE A 133 1.74 -2.18 3.18
CA PHE A 133 1.67 -0.75 2.91
C PHE A 133 0.88 -0.48 1.65
N LEU A 134 0.16 0.63 1.65
CA LEU A 134 -0.54 1.18 0.52
C LEU A 134 0.26 2.39 0.01
N PRO A 135 1.04 2.23 -1.08
CA PRO A 135 1.80 3.33 -1.63
C PRO A 135 1.00 4.12 -2.66
N GLU A 136 1.23 5.43 -2.72
CA GLU A 136 0.58 6.35 -3.66
C GLU A 136 1.56 7.39 -4.21
N PHE A 137 1.23 7.97 -5.36
CA PHE A 137 2.08 8.94 -6.07
C PHE A 137 1.29 10.19 -6.48
N ALA A 138 1.94 11.36 -6.38
CA ALA A 138 1.39 12.62 -6.87
C ALA A 138 2.48 13.51 -7.49
N PRO A 139 2.17 14.36 -8.48
CA PRO A 139 0.90 14.40 -9.22
C PRO A 139 0.77 13.17 -10.12
N LEU A 140 -0.47 12.77 -10.43
CA LEU A 140 -0.72 11.66 -11.35
C LEU A 140 -0.45 12.11 -12.80
N THR A 141 0.41 11.37 -13.49
CA THR A 141 0.67 11.56 -14.93
C THR A 141 0.47 10.26 -15.68
N PHE A 142 0.06 10.33 -16.95
CA PHE A 142 -0.03 9.15 -17.82
C PHE A 142 1.20 9.02 -18.73
N ARG A 143 1.32 7.86 -19.38
CA ARG A 143 2.45 7.55 -20.25
C ARG A 143 2.63 8.62 -21.34
N GLY A 144 3.85 9.14 -21.46
CA GLY A 144 4.21 10.13 -22.47
C GLY A 144 3.74 11.55 -22.17
N GLN A 145 3.08 11.75 -21.03
CA GLN A 145 2.69 13.08 -20.56
C GLN A 145 3.74 13.62 -19.58
N THR A 146 3.86 14.94 -19.57
CA THR A 146 4.68 15.69 -18.62
C THR A 146 3.79 16.74 -17.97
N ASP A 147 3.99 16.98 -16.69
CA ASP A 147 3.31 18.09 -16.00
C ASP A 147 4.33 19.18 -15.65
N ALA A 148 4.15 20.34 -16.26
CA ALA A 148 4.98 21.52 -16.02
C ALA A 148 4.51 22.30 -14.78
N CYS A 149 3.39 21.91 -14.15
CA CYS A 149 2.93 22.54 -12.91
C CYS A 149 3.93 22.30 -11.78
N VAL A 150 4.29 23.38 -11.08
CA VAL A 150 5.12 23.32 -9.88
C VAL A 150 4.20 23.22 -8.67
N TYR A 151 3.98 21.99 -8.20
CA TYR A 151 3.19 21.74 -7.00
C TYR A 151 3.99 22.01 -5.73
N THR A 152 3.34 22.61 -4.74
CA THR A 152 3.88 22.80 -3.39
C THR A 152 3.78 21.51 -2.57
N ILE A 153 4.61 21.36 -1.53
CA ILE A 153 4.56 20.20 -0.63
C ILE A 153 3.16 19.97 -0.01
N PRO A 154 2.44 21.00 0.49
CA PRO A 154 1.10 20.80 1.03
C PRO A 154 0.08 20.31 -0.02
N GLU A 155 0.16 20.79 -1.26
CA GLU A 155 -0.71 20.33 -2.35
C GLU A 155 -0.44 18.86 -2.70
N LEU A 156 0.83 18.49 -2.83
CA LEU A 156 1.25 17.10 -3.06
C LEU A 156 0.80 16.18 -1.92
N ALA A 157 1.00 16.61 -0.66
CA ALA A 157 0.59 15.85 0.51
C ALA A 157 -0.92 15.61 0.55
N THR A 158 -1.71 16.64 0.22
CA THR A 158 -3.17 16.56 0.17
C THR A 158 -3.64 15.57 -0.91
N GLN A 159 -3.04 15.63 -2.11
CA GLN A 159 -3.37 14.69 -3.20
C GLN A 159 -3.02 13.23 -2.81
N MET A 160 -1.82 13.01 -2.27
CA MET A 160 -1.37 11.68 -1.86
C MET A 160 -2.27 11.06 -0.79
N PHE A 161 -2.59 11.80 0.29
CA PHE A 161 -3.47 11.26 1.34
C PHE A 161 -4.92 11.12 0.90
N GLY A 162 -5.41 12.00 0.01
CA GLY A 162 -6.70 11.82 -0.64
C GLY A 162 -6.78 10.48 -1.36
N ALA A 163 -5.74 10.13 -2.15
CA ALA A 163 -5.67 8.84 -2.84
C ALA A 163 -5.62 7.65 -1.88
N VAL A 164 -4.78 7.70 -0.84
CA VAL A 164 -4.70 6.63 0.19
C VAL A 164 -6.06 6.38 0.85
N ARG A 165 -6.84 7.44 1.12
CA ARG A 165 -8.18 7.31 1.73
C ARG A 165 -9.21 6.71 0.78
N LEU A 166 -9.14 7.06 -0.51
CA LEU A 166 -10.04 6.53 -1.54
C LEU A 166 -9.86 5.02 -1.78
N GLN A 167 -8.79 4.41 -1.27
CA GLN A 167 -8.57 2.96 -1.38
C GLN A 167 -9.54 2.13 -0.51
N ARG A 168 -10.15 2.72 0.54
CA ARG A 168 -11.24 2.06 1.29
C ARG A 168 -12.57 2.34 0.59
N ARG A 169 -13.23 1.29 0.11
CA ARG A 169 -14.54 1.37 -0.57
C ARG A 169 -15.65 0.61 0.12
N CYS A 170 -15.38 -0.22 1.14
CA CYS A 170 -16.44 -0.83 1.95
C CYS A 170 -17.28 0.28 2.59
N PHE A 171 -18.41 0.55 1.94
CA PHE A 171 -19.40 1.59 2.22
C PHE A 171 -20.58 0.94 2.96
N ASP A 172 -20.29 0.10 3.96
CA ASP A 172 -21.36 -0.23 4.91
C ASP A 172 -21.51 0.99 5.84
N ALA A 173 -22.76 1.39 6.08
CA ALA A 173 -23.09 2.61 6.81
C ALA A 173 -22.55 2.64 8.26
N ASP A 174 -22.13 1.49 8.79
CA ASP A 174 -21.58 1.30 10.13
C ASP A 174 -20.05 1.10 10.14
N THR A 175 -19.36 1.34 9.02
CA THR A 175 -17.93 1.05 8.92
C THR A 175 -17.08 2.15 9.54
N ILE A 176 -16.31 1.80 10.58
CA ILE A 176 -15.24 2.61 11.17
C ILE A 176 -14.31 3.17 10.06
N GLU A 177 -13.95 4.46 10.11
CA GLU A 177 -12.99 5.05 9.14
C GLU A 177 -11.63 4.33 9.20
N ALA A 178 -10.92 4.23 8.06
CA ALA A 178 -9.58 3.64 8.07
C ALA A 178 -8.59 4.52 8.83
N VAL A 179 -7.81 3.87 9.69
CA VAL A 179 -6.77 4.49 10.48
C VAL A 179 -5.44 4.37 9.75
N VAL A 180 -4.72 5.49 9.63
CA VAL A 180 -3.32 5.48 9.18
C VAL A 180 -2.41 5.38 10.40
N MET A 181 -1.83 4.19 10.63
CA MET A 181 -0.93 3.94 11.75
C MET A 181 0.40 4.67 11.63
N ALA A 182 0.97 4.67 10.43
CA ALA A 182 2.22 5.34 10.11
C ALA A 182 2.32 5.64 8.63
N ALA A 183 3.06 6.69 8.26
CA ALA A 183 3.29 7.02 6.87
C ALA A 183 4.66 7.65 6.64
N VAL A 184 5.25 7.37 5.48
CA VAL A 184 6.45 8.05 4.99
C VAL A 184 6.13 8.76 3.70
N MET A 185 6.41 10.06 3.65
CA MET A 185 6.29 10.88 2.45
C MET A 185 7.66 11.25 1.93
N THR A 186 7.88 10.95 0.66
CA THR A 186 9.10 11.28 -0.07
C THR A 186 8.79 12.29 -1.15
N PHE A 187 9.34 13.49 -1.02
CA PHE A 187 9.21 14.56 -2.00
C PHE A 187 10.47 14.67 -2.85
N ARG A 188 10.29 14.96 -4.13
CA ARG A 188 11.34 15.02 -5.14
C ARG A 188 11.16 16.25 -6.02
N GLY A 189 12.18 17.08 -6.13
CA GLY A 189 12.16 18.23 -7.03
C GLY A 189 13.30 19.21 -6.76
N ARG A 190 13.82 19.85 -7.80
CA ARG A 190 14.99 20.74 -7.71
C ARG A 190 14.76 21.89 -6.75
N SER A 191 13.53 22.42 -6.74
CA SER A 191 13.12 23.52 -5.86
C SER A 191 13.21 23.15 -4.38
N LEU A 192 13.00 21.87 -4.04
CA LEU A 192 12.92 21.36 -2.67
C LEU A 192 14.29 21.22 -1.99
N GLU A 193 15.37 21.20 -2.77
CA GLU A 193 16.74 21.20 -2.25
C GLU A 193 17.09 22.56 -1.62
N THR A 194 16.52 23.66 -2.11
CA THR A 194 16.79 25.01 -1.63
C THR A 194 16.15 25.28 -0.27
N ASP A 195 14.89 24.88 -0.08
CA ASP A 195 14.17 25.00 1.19
C ASP A 195 14.79 24.14 2.30
N SER A 196 15.56 23.11 1.92
CA SER A 196 16.24 22.23 2.86
C SER A 196 17.30 22.93 3.73
N ARG A 197 17.79 24.13 3.33
CA ARG A 197 18.72 24.95 4.10
C ARG A 197 18.06 25.76 5.22
N SER A 198 16.74 25.93 5.19
CA SER A 198 15.99 26.78 6.14
C SER A 198 15.83 26.16 7.54
N GLY A 199 16.19 24.88 7.73
CA GLY A 199 16.09 24.20 9.03
C GLY A 199 14.66 23.83 9.47
N VAL A 200 13.63 24.30 8.78
CA VAL A 200 12.23 24.00 9.11
C VAL A 200 11.89 22.56 8.72
N PRO A 201 11.32 21.74 9.63
CA PRO A 201 10.81 20.42 9.25
C PRO A 201 9.70 20.60 8.21
N LEU A 202 9.79 19.84 7.12
CA LEU A 202 8.74 19.71 6.12
C LEU A 202 7.56 18.99 6.76
N GLN A 203 6.77 19.69 7.56
CA GLN A 203 5.47 19.21 7.96
C GLN A 203 4.48 19.65 6.89
N PRO A 204 3.73 18.72 6.28
CA PRO A 204 2.56 19.11 5.52
C PRO A 204 1.58 19.70 6.53
N ALA A 205 1.67 21.02 6.75
CA ALA A 205 0.77 21.76 7.62
C ALA A 205 -0.59 21.82 6.94
N THR A 206 -1.32 20.74 7.08
CA THR A 206 -2.69 20.60 6.59
C THR A 206 -3.57 20.47 7.81
N GLY A 207 -4.68 21.22 7.88
CA GLY A 207 -5.56 21.25 9.05
C GLY A 207 -6.07 19.87 9.53
N TRP A 208 -6.00 18.85 8.68
CA TRP A 208 -6.35 17.46 9.02
C TRP A 208 -5.27 16.71 9.81
N MET A 209 -4.03 17.19 9.87
CA MET A 209 -2.94 16.62 10.70
C MET A 209 -3.04 17.10 12.16
N SER A 210 -4.02 17.97 12.43
CA SER A 210 -4.38 18.55 13.72
C SER A 210 -5.82 18.21 14.12
N ASP A 211 -6.49 17.32 13.37
CA ASP A 211 -7.83 16.77 13.65
C ASP A 211 -7.76 15.62 14.68
N PRO A 212 -8.06 15.85 15.96
CA PRO A 212 -7.88 14.88 17.03
C PRO A 212 -8.72 13.60 16.83
N GLU A 213 -9.83 13.70 16.09
CA GLU A 213 -10.75 12.59 15.80
C GLU A 213 -10.15 11.56 14.82
N ARG A 214 -9.04 11.92 14.15
CA ARG A 214 -8.38 11.07 13.17
C ARG A 214 -7.11 10.52 13.80
N CYS A 215 -7.25 9.39 14.47
CA CYS A 215 -6.17 8.72 15.19
C CYS A 215 -4.90 8.56 14.35
N TRP A 216 -3.92 9.43 14.59
CA TRP A 216 -2.53 9.18 14.27
C TRP A 216 -1.88 8.72 15.57
N LEU A 217 -1.08 7.66 15.50
CA LEU A 217 -0.07 7.47 16.52
C LEU A 217 0.87 8.70 16.46
N PRO A 218 1.11 9.41 17.58
CA PRO A 218 1.88 10.65 17.59
C PRO A 218 3.29 10.43 16.99
N ASP A 219 3.77 11.39 16.20
CA ASP A 219 5.07 11.38 15.49
C ASP A 219 5.28 10.31 14.39
N ASN A 220 4.22 9.65 13.89
CA ASN A 220 4.36 8.57 12.90
C ASN A 220 4.34 8.99 11.41
N LEU A 221 4.27 10.29 11.13
CA LEU A 221 4.51 10.81 9.78
C LEU A 221 5.98 11.23 9.64
N LYS A 222 6.74 10.55 8.78
CA LYS A 222 8.10 10.99 8.42
C LYS A 222 8.12 11.56 7.02
N THR A 223 8.81 12.68 6.85
CA THR A 223 9.00 13.32 5.55
C THR A 223 10.46 13.31 5.14
N ALA A 224 10.70 13.09 3.84
CA ALA A 224 12.01 13.16 3.23
C ALA A 224 11.92 13.99 1.95
N SER A 225 12.95 14.78 1.66
CA SER A 225 13.05 15.56 0.43
C SER A 225 14.37 15.31 -0.28
N TYR A 226 14.32 15.28 -1.60
CA TYR A 226 15.46 15.08 -2.49
C TYR A 226 15.38 16.08 -3.64
N GLY A 227 16.51 16.71 -4.02
CA GLY A 227 16.53 17.68 -5.12
C GLY A 227 16.50 17.08 -6.51
N VAL A 228 16.42 15.74 -6.63
CA VAL A 228 16.37 15.06 -7.91
C VAL A 228 14.91 14.81 -8.32
N PRO A 229 14.39 15.54 -9.33
CA PRO A 229 13.00 15.39 -9.77
C PRO A 229 12.73 14.00 -10.36
N SER A 230 11.44 13.68 -10.48
CA SER A 230 10.98 12.52 -11.26
C SER A 230 10.96 12.87 -12.75
N HIS A 231 11.00 11.86 -13.63
CA HIS A 231 10.99 12.12 -15.07
C HIS A 231 9.70 12.82 -15.49
N GLY A 232 9.82 13.97 -16.18
CA GLY A 232 8.68 14.71 -16.72
C GLY A 232 7.91 15.56 -15.69
N LEU A 233 8.44 15.73 -14.48
CA LEU A 233 7.82 16.47 -13.37
C LEU A 233 8.84 17.37 -12.68
N GLU A 234 8.44 18.60 -12.35
CA GLU A 234 9.29 19.51 -11.56
C GLU A 234 9.33 19.10 -10.08
N ASN A 235 8.15 18.91 -9.49
CA ASN A 235 7.97 18.43 -8.12
C ASN A 235 7.04 17.21 -8.11
N SER A 236 7.38 16.21 -7.31
CA SER A 236 6.59 14.99 -7.11
C SER A 236 6.67 14.51 -5.68
N GLY A 237 5.69 13.71 -5.27
CA GLY A 237 5.57 13.10 -3.96
C GLY A 237 5.24 11.62 -4.09
N THR A 238 5.73 10.83 -3.15
CA THR A 238 5.32 9.44 -2.97
C THR A 238 5.05 9.20 -1.50
N VAL A 239 3.88 8.66 -1.18
CA VAL A 239 3.54 8.24 0.18
C VAL A 239 3.57 6.73 0.27
N VAL A 240 4.04 6.22 1.39
CA VAL A 240 3.90 4.82 1.81
C VAL A 240 3.15 4.85 3.11
N ALA A 241 1.87 4.45 3.08
CA ALA A 241 1.01 4.47 4.26
C ALA A 241 0.81 3.04 4.79
N ASN A 242 1.01 2.86 6.09
CA ASN A 242 0.52 1.69 6.82
C ASN A 242 -0.85 2.05 7.38
N THR A 243 -1.88 1.46 6.79
CA THR A 243 -3.27 1.82 7.06
C THR A 243 -4.13 0.57 7.17
N THR A 244 -5.14 0.63 8.03
CA THR A 244 -6.13 -0.43 8.19
C THR A 244 -7.02 -0.60 6.95
N ALA A 245 -6.99 0.35 6.00
CA ALA A 245 -7.65 0.23 4.70
C ALA A 245 -7.24 -1.01 3.90
N VAL A 246 -6.08 -1.62 4.22
CA VAL A 246 -5.63 -2.88 3.61
C VAL A 246 -6.61 -4.03 3.86
N ARG A 247 -7.45 -3.93 4.91
CA ARG A 247 -8.43 -4.94 5.26
C ARG A 247 -9.45 -5.17 4.15
N ASP A 248 -9.94 -4.10 3.51
CA ASP A 248 -10.86 -4.17 2.35
C ASP A 248 -10.25 -5.02 1.22
N VAL A 249 -8.95 -4.87 0.96
CA VAL A 249 -8.27 -5.65 -0.08
C VAL A 249 -8.35 -7.14 0.21
N PHE A 250 -8.02 -7.57 1.43
CA PHE A 250 -7.98 -8.98 1.82
C PHE A 250 -9.36 -9.58 2.08
N GLU A 251 -10.30 -8.84 2.69
CA GLU A 251 -11.69 -9.26 2.90
C GLU A 251 -12.35 -9.71 1.59
N ARG A 252 -12.13 -8.97 0.49
CA ARG A 252 -12.66 -9.34 -0.84
C ARG A 252 -12.15 -10.69 -1.31
N TYR A 253 -10.88 -11.01 -1.06
CA TYR A 253 -10.33 -12.31 -1.43
C TYR A 253 -10.82 -13.42 -0.51
N CYS A 254 -10.97 -13.15 0.79
CA CYS A 254 -11.53 -14.10 1.76
C CYS A 254 -12.98 -14.49 1.38
N GLN A 255 -13.87 -13.52 1.19
CA GLN A 255 -15.26 -13.76 0.80
C GLN A 255 -15.39 -14.57 -0.50
N ARG A 256 -14.53 -14.26 -1.48
CA ARG A 256 -14.50 -14.99 -2.75
C ARG A 256 -13.94 -16.40 -2.58
N PHE A 257 -12.89 -16.58 -1.77
CA PHE A 257 -12.32 -17.87 -1.45
C PHE A 257 -13.35 -18.79 -0.78
N GLU A 258 -14.07 -18.33 0.24
CA GLU A 258 -15.15 -19.09 0.89
C GLU A 258 -16.20 -19.54 -0.11
N SER A 259 -16.66 -18.62 -0.97
CA SER A 259 -17.63 -18.89 -2.02
C SER A 259 -17.14 -19.93 -3.04
N MET A 260 -15.85 -19.97 -3.31
CA MET A 260 -15.22 -20.94 -4.21
C MET A 260 -15.03 -22.30 -3.53
N LEU A 261 -14.58 -22.30 -2.28
CA LEU A 261 -14.34 -23.49 -1.47
C LEU A 261 -15.63 -24.25 -1.18
N ALA A 262 -16.71 -23.53 -0.82
CA ALA A 262 -18.04 -24.10 -0.61
C ALA A 262 -18.57 -24.87 -1.84
N LYS A 263 -18.19 -24.40 -3.04
CA LYS A 263 -18.54 -25.03 -4.32
C LYS A 263 -17.47 -26.00 -4.83
N ARG A 264 -16.38 -26.20 -4.09
CA ARG A 264 -15.18 -26.97 -4.46
C ARG A 264 -14.67 -26.63 -5.87
N LYS A 265 -14.81 -25.37 -6.29
CA LYS A 265 -14.47 -24.94 -7.64
C LYS A 265 -12.97 -24.95 -7.83
N LEU A 266 -12.51 -25.60 -8.90
CA LEU A 266 -11.10 -25.60 -9.37
C LEU A 266 -10.08 -26.14 -8.35
N LEU A 267 -10.53 -26.80 -7.27
CA LEU A 267 -9.66 -27.34 -6.24
C LEU A 267 -8.77 -28.48 -6.78
N HIS A 268 -9.29 -29.27 -7.72
CA HIS A 268 -8.55 -30.38 -8.34
C HIS A 268 -7.22 -29.92 -8.97
N LYS A 269 -7.16 -28.70 -9.52
CA LYS A 269 -5.93 -28.13 -10.10
C LYS A 269 -4.77 -27.99 -9.11
N TYR A 270 -5.08 -27.96 -7.82
CA TYR A 270 -4.10 -27.86 -6.74
C TYR A 270 -3.85 -29.21 -6.08
N THR A 271 -4.92 -29.97 -5.82
CA THR A 271 -4.80 -31.29 -5.17
C THR A 271 -4.11 -32.33 -6.06
N GLU A 272 -4.29 -32.25 -7.39
CA GLU A 272 -3.59 -33.11 -8.35
C GLU A 272 -2.08 -32.82 -8.39
N GLU A 273 -1.68 -31.59 -8.10
CA GLU A 273 -0.29 -31.15 -7.98
C GLU A 273 0.29 -31.37 -6.57
N GLY A 274 -0.49 -31.97 -5.66
CA GLY A 274 -0.04 -32.37 -4.32
C GLY A 274 -0.25 -31.32 -3.23
N VAL A 275 -0.99 -30.23 -3.48
CA VAL A 275 -1.36 -29.26 -2.45
C VAL A 275 -2.51 -29.84 -1.61
N ASP A 276 -2.31 -29.91 -0.29
CA ASP A 276 -3.35 -30.39 0.62
C ASP A 276 -4.42 -29.33 0.86
N LEU A 277 -5.66 -29.77 1.07
CA LEU A 277 -6.76 -28.88 1.41
C LEU A 277 -6.49 -28.09 2.70
N ASN A 278 -5.81 -28.72 3.65
CA ASN A 278 -5.44 -28.07 4.90
C ASN A 278 -4.54 -26.85 4.70
N GLU A 279 -3.67 -26.84 3.69
CA GLU A 279 -2.82 -25.66 3.40
C GLU A 279 -3.67 -24.43 3.05
N PHE A 280 -4.82 -24.62 2.38
CA PHE A 280 -5.75 -23.52 2.11
C PHE A 280 -6.46 -23.02 3.35
N LEU A 281 -6.84 -23.93 4.26
CA LEU A 281 -7.53 -23.58 5.50
C LEU A 281 -6.59 -22.85 6.46
N ASP A 282 -5.36 -23.33 6.59
CA ASP A 282 -4.33 -22.69 7.42
C ASP A 282 -4.01 -21.28 6.88
N ALA A 283 -3.87 -21.14 5.56
CA ALA A 283 -3.66 -19.85 4.92
C ALA A 283 -4.88 -18.91 5.13
N PHE A 284 -6.09 -19.45 5.09
CA PHE A 284 -7.32 -18.70 5.36
C PHE A 284 -7.35 -18.16 6.79
N GLU A 285 -7.14 -19.03 7.78
CA GLU A 285 -7.13 -18.68 9.19
C GLU A 285 -6.03 -17.64 9.51
N GLN A 286 -4.86 -17.78 8.90
CA GLN A 286 -3.77 -16.82 9.08
C GLN A 286 -4.14 -15.41 8.58
N ILE A 287 -4.85 -15.32 7.45
CA ILE A 287 -5.32 -14.05 6.91
C ILE A 287 -6.49 -13.52 7.73
N GLU A 288 -7.46 -14.33 8.13
CA GLU A 288 -8.54 -13.87 9.02
C GLU A 288 -8.00 -13.32 10.35
N SER A 289 -7.02 -14.01 10.94
CA SER A 289 -6.30 -13.52 12.12
C SER A 289 -5.64 -12.16 11.87
N LEU A 290 -5.05 -11.95 10.69
CA LEU A 290 -4.48 -10.65 10.31
C LEU A 290 -5.56 -9.56 10.20
N LEU A 291 -6.73 -9.87 9.61
CA LEU A 291 -7.84 -8.92 9.51
C LEU A 291 -8.39 -8.54 10.89
N ALA A 292 -8.46 -9.50 11.81
CA ALA A 292 -8.86 -9.26 13.19
C ALA A 292 -7.87 -8.35 13.94
N GLU A 293 -6.56 -8.49 13.70
CA GLU A 293 -5.55 -7.56 14.24
C GLU A 293 -5.77 -6.14 13.70
N TYR A 294 -5.96 -5.97 12.39
CA TYR A 294 -6.28 -4.66 11.79
C TYR A 294 -7.58 -4.06 12.35
N LEU A 295 -8.62 -4.88 12.55
CA LEU A 295 -9.88 -4.44 13.16
C LEU A 295 -9.71 -3.98 14.60
N THR A 296 -8.88 -4.67 15.39
CA THR A 296 -8.57 -4.27 16.76
C THR A 296 -7.93 -2.88 16.79
N ILE A 297 -7.03 -2.58 15.85
CA ILE A 297 -6.43 -1.25 15.72
C ILE A 297 -7.47 -0.18 15.36
N GLU A 298 -8.44 -0.50 14.51
CA GLU A 298 -9.55 0.43 14.22
C GLU A 298 -10.39 0.73 15.45
N GLN A 299 -10.72 -0.30 16.24
CA GLN A 299 -11.58 -0.16 17.42
C GLN A 299 -10.92 0.55 18.59
N ILE A 300 -9.63 0.28 18.87
CA ILE A 300 -8.87 0.98 19.92
C ILE A 300 -8.88 2.48 19.66
N ASN A 301 -8.78 2.87 18.40
CA ASN A 301 -8.76 4.27 18.00
C ASN A 301 -10.14 4.95 18.09
N CYS A 302 -11.24 4.21 17.90
CA CYS A 302 -12.58 4.77 18.08
C CYS A 302 -12.99 4.96 19.55
N ASN A 303 -12.40 4.21 20.49
CA ASN A 303 -12.85 4.17 21.89
C ASN A 303 -11.93 4.96 22.86
N GLY A 304 -10.94 5.70 22.34
CA GLY A 304 -9.90 6.36 23.14
C GLY A 304 -10.34 7.58 23.95
N ASP A 305 -11.56 8.09 23.77
CA ASP A 305 -12.01 9.37 24.37
C ASP A 305 -13.11 9.24 25.44
N ASP A 306 -13.61 8.02 25.74
CA ASP A 306 -14.74 7.86 26.68
C ASP A 306 -14.33 7.63 28.15
N ASP A 307 -13.07 7.30 28.45
CA ASP A 307 -12.66 6.92 29.82
C ASP A 307 -11.94 8.02 30.63
N ASP A 308 -11.56 9.16 30.03
CA ASP A 308 -10.79 10.21 30.72
C ASP A 308 -11.65 11.37 31.29
N ASN A 309 -12.97 11.31 31.18
CA ASN A 309 -13.88 12.38 31.66
C ASN A 309 -14.59 12.10 32.98
N ASN A 310 -14.09 11.18 33.79
CA ASN A 310 -14.76 10.82 35.04
C ASN A 310 -13.81 10.67 36.22
N HIS A 311 -12.92 11.63 36.50
CA HIS A 311 -12.30 11.87 37.83
C HIS A 311 -12.08 13.36 38.08
#